data_AF-A0A087SEH3-F1
#
_entry.id   AF-A0A087SEH3-F1
#
_cell.length_a   1.000
_cell.length_b   1.000
_cell.length_c   1.000
_cell.angle_alpha   90.00
_cell.angle_beta   90.00
_cell.angle_gamma   90.00
#
_symmetry.space_group_name_H-M   'P 1'
#
loop_
_entity.id
_entity.type
_entity.pdbx_description
1 polymer ?
#
loop_
_entity_poly.entity_id
_entity_poly.type
_entity_poly.pdbx_seq_one_letter_code
_entity_poly.pdbx_strand_id
1 'polypeptide(L)'
;MADEGVVIKFKWRSTIYDIVTHPQESVDGLRRKVEAATSVQPKRQKLLGLKGKDGKAPTDATLVKDLALKANVPIMMLGAPEENIAALDAQAEVAPAVQDDFDLDPPASSLDPRDIRDEPGVRERLARRVARTEVKVLQAPRPGKKLLVLDIDYTLFDLGSSAERADQLARPFLHHFLTLAYAHYDIAIWSATSMKWIEVKMRELGVSTHEQYKLTFMLDHMAMVTVHHEKHGVFDCKPLEFVWQKFPGVYTPENTIMMDDLRRNYILNPQNGLVIRPFRKSHRSRDTDRELLFLGAYLQKIAALESLSGLDHGAWEAYAAQEIRAALRDFRDARAAALSSAPPGPEA
;
A
#
# COMPACT_ATOMS: atom_id res chain seq x y z
N MET A 1 -47.94 -23.60 23.54
CA MET A 1 -46.82 -24.57 23.52
C MET A 1 -45.55 -23.74 23.55
N ALA A 2 -44.64 -24.06 24.47
CA ALA A 2 -43.49 -23.24 24.80
C ALA A 2 -42.58 -23.03 23.57
N ASP A 3 -42.17 -21.79 23.36
CA ASP A 3 -41.34 -21.32 22.26
C ASP A 3 -39.89 -21.77 22.53
N GLU A 4 -39.54 -22.99 22.12
CA GLU A 4 -38.19 -23.55 22.36
C GLU A 4 -37.14 -22.79 21.54
N GLY A 5 -36.33 -21.99 22.24
CA GLY A 5 -35.20 -21.28 21.65
C GLY A 5 -34.14 -22.26 21.11
N VAL A 6 -33.53 -21.89 19.98
CA VAL A 6 -32.44 -22.63 19.34
C VAL A 6 -31.11 -21.97 19.70
N VAL A 7 -30.14 -22.76 20.16
CA VAL A 7 -28.77 -22.30 20.41
C VAL A 7 -27.89 -22.56 19.20
N ILE A 8 -27.30 -21.50 18.65
CA ILE A 8 -26.36 -21.57 17.53
C ILE A 8 -24.98 -21.15 18.02
N LYS A 9 -23.97 -22.00 17.77
CA LYS A 9 -22.58 -21.73 18.16
C LYS A 9 -21.86 -20.95 17.07
N PHE A 10 -21.23 -19.84 17.42
CA PHE A 10 -20.35 -19.08 16.54
C PHE A 10 -18.92 -19.11 17.07
N LYS A 11 -17.96 -19.51 16.23
CA LYS A 11 -16.54 -19.38 16.54
C LYS A 11 -16.02 -18.10 15.90
N TRP A 12 -15.52 -17.19 16.71
CA TRP A 12 -14.86 -15.96 16.26
C TRP A 12 -13.52 -15.83 16.97
N ARG A 13 -12.43 -15.73 16.20
CA ARG A 13 -11.06 -15.88 16.69
C ARG A 13 -10.90 -17.22 17.45
N SER A 14 -10.44 -17.17 18.71
CA SER A 14 -10.23 -18.33 19.56
C SER A 14 -11.40 -18.62 20.52
N THR A 15 -12.50 -17.86 20.44
CA THR A 15 -13.63 -17.95 21.37
C THR A 15 -14.88 -18.47 20.66
N ILE A 16 -15.67 -19.28 21.39
CA ILE A 16 -16.97 -19.79 20.93
C ILE A 16 -18.06 -19.06 21.70
N TYR A 17 -19.06 -18.57 20.96
CA TYR A 17 -20.21 -17.83 21.46
C TYR A 17 -21.48 -18.63 21.20
N ASP A 18 -22.25 -18.90 22.25
CA ASP A 18 -23.53 -19.59 22.16
C ASP A 18 -24.64 -18.54 22.06
N ILE A 19 -25.23 -18.40 20.86
CA ILE A 19 -26.25 -17.39 20.56
C ILE A 19 -27.62 -18.04 20.59
N VAL A 20 -28.48 -17.55 21.48
CA VAL A 20 -29.87 -18.01 21.61
C VAL A 20 -30.77 -17.23 20.64
N THR A 21 -31.41 -17.95 19.73
CA THR A 21 -32.29 -17.41 18.68
C THR A 21 -33.58 -18.20 18.58
N HIS A 22 -34.54 -17.70 17.82
CA HIS A 22 -35.82 -18.36 17.58
C HIS A 22 -35.91 -18.87 16.12
N PRO A 23 -36.52 -20.03 15.83
CA PRO A 23 -36.69 -20.53 14.46
C PRO A 23 -37.36 -19.55 13.47
N GLN A 24 -38.21 -18.65 13.95
CA GLN A 24 -38.88 -17.62 13.13
C GLN A 24 -38.11 -16.29 13.06
N GLU A 25 -36.91 -16.22 13.66
CA GLU A 25 -36.06 -15.05 13.56
C GLU A 25 -35.34 -15.03 12.21
N SER A 26 -35.07 -13.83 11.69
CA SER A 26 -34.33 -13.66 10.44
C SER A 26 -32.83 -13.75 10.67
N VAL A 27 -32.08 -13.99 9.59
CA VAL A 27 -30.61 -13.91 9.59
C VAL A 27 -30.13 -12.52 10.00
N ASP A 28 -30.84 -11.44 9.65
CA ASP A 28 -30.55 -10.09 10.16
C ASP A 28 -30.64 -10.02 11.70
N GLY A 29 -31.71 -10.58 12.28
CA GLY A 29 -31.87 -10.66 13.73
C GLY A 29 -30.74 -11.47 14.39
N LEU A 30 -30.36 -12.58 13.77
CA LEU A 30 -29.22 -13.39 14.20
C LEU A 30 -27.90 -12.62 14.16
N ARG A 31 -27.65 -11.83 13.09
CA ARG A 31 -26.45 -10.98 12.97
C ARG A 31 -26.39 -9.91 14.06
N ARG A 32 -27.51 -9.30 14.42
CA ARG A 32 -27.58 -8.32 15.53
C ARG A 32 -27.28 -8.96 16.89
N LYS A 33 -27.72 -10.21 17.10
CA LYS A 33 -27.37 -10.96 18.31
C LYS A 33 -25.89 -11.33 18.36
N VAL A 34 -25.29 -11.68 17.23
CA VAL A 34 -23.84 -11.89 17.10
C VAL A 34 -23.09 -10.57 17.37
N GLU A 35 -23.58 -9.44 16.85
CA GLU A 35 -23.01 -8.12 17.12
C GLU A 35 -23.03 -7.81 18.62
N ALA A 36 -24.14 -8.06 19.32
CA ALA A 36 -24.22 -7.85 20.76
C ALA A 36 -23.20 -8.68 21.55
N ALA A 37 -22.80 -9.85 21.03
CA ALA A 37 -21.83 -10.74 21.69
C ALA A 37 -20.36 -10.47 21.30
N THR A 38 -20.11 -9.91 20.10
CA THR A 38 -18.74 -9.77 19.56
C THR A 38 -18.34 -8.33 19.23
N SER A 39 -19.25 -7.36 19.36
CA SER A 39 -19.10 -5.96 18.95
C SER A 39 -18.71 -5.79 17.47
N VAL A 40 -19.03 -6.77 16.62
CA VAL A 40 -18.78 -6.75 15.18
C VAL A 40 -20.09 -6.45 14.47
N GLN A 41 -20.17 -5.34 13.73
CA GLN A 41 -21.42 -4.96 13.05
C GLN A 41 -21.90 -5.99 12.01
N PRO A 42 -23.22 -6.17 11.82
CA PRO A 42 -23.83 -7.11 10.87
C PRO A 42 -23.21 -7.06 9.47
N LYS A 43 -22.98 -5.84 8.95
CA LYS A 43 -22.39 -5.57 7.62
C LYS A 43 -20.96 -6.11 7.46
N ARG A 44 -20.26 -6.39 8.57
CA ARG A 44 -18.87 -6.87 8.61
C ARG A 44 -18.74 -8.33 9.05
N GLN A 45 -19.85 -8.99 9.39
CA GLN A 45 -19.87 -10.40 9.78
C GLN A 45 -19.91 -11.29 8.54
N LYS A 46 -18.80 -11.95 8.23
CA LYS A 46 -18.77 -13.03 7.23
C LYS A 46 -18.96 -14.37 7.94
N LEU A 47 -20.16 -14.93 7.82
CA LEU A 47 -20.54 -16.23 8.39
C LEU A 47 -20.18 -17.34 7.41
N LEU A 48 -19.03 -17.99 7.63
CA LEU A 48 -18.50 -19.00 6.71
C LEU A 48 -19.27 -20.31 6.81
N GLY A 49 -19.62 -20.86 5.66
CA GLY A 49 -20.29 -22.16 5.57
C GLY A 49 -21.76 -22.16 5.95
N LEU A 50 -22.36 -20.99 6.23
CA LEU A 50 -23.80 -20.87 6.44
C LEU A 50 -24.54 -20.98 5.10
N LYS A 51 -25.40 -21.98 4.98
CA LYS A 51 -26.22 -22.24 3.78
C LYS A 51 -27.68 -22.39 4.17
N GLY A 52 -28.59 -22.03 3.27
CA GLY A 52 -29.99 -22.45 3.37
C GLY A 52 -30.15 -23.95 3.13
N LYS A 53 -31.27 -24.53 3.56
CA LYS A 53 -31.63 -25.93 3.26
C LYS A 53 -31.78 -26.18 1.75
N ASP A 54 -32.02 -25.13 0.98
CA ASP A 54 -32.04 -25.11 -0.49
C ASP A 54 -30.64 -25.13 -1.13
N GLY A 55 -29.57 -25.12 -0.32
CA GLY A 55 -28.18 -25.15 -0.77
C GLY A 55 -27.62 -23.81 -1.23
N LYS A 56 -28.44 -22.74 -1.24
CA LYS A 56 -28.03 -21.38 -1.62
C LYS A 56 -27.50 -20.60 -0.41
N ALA A 57 -26.82 -19.49 -0.69
CA ALA A 57 -26.42 -18.56 0.36
C ALA A 57 -27.66 -17.87 0.95
N PRO A 58 -27.84 -17.85 2.28
CA PRO A 58 -29.00 -17.21 2.89
C PRO A 58 -28.93 -15.69 2.75
N THR A 59 -30.08 -15.07 2.55
CA THR A 59 -30.27 -13.62 2.57
C THR A 59 -30.60 -13.14 3.98
N ASP A 60 -30.51 -11.83 4.23
CA ASP A 60 -30.80 -11.28 5.56
C ASP A 60 -32.28 -11.46 6.00
N ALA A 61 -33.18 -11.68 5.04
CA ALA A 61 -34.58 -12.02 5.28
C ALA A 61 -34.85 -13.53 5.50
N THR A 62 -33.85 -14.38 5.24
CA THR A 62 -33.98 -15.84 5.43
C THR A 62 -34.21 -16.15 6.90
N LEU A 63 -35.12 -17.08 7.22
CA LEU A 63 -35.43 -17.45 8.59
C LEU A 63 -34.46 -18.51 9.11
N VAL A 64 -34.21 -18.50 10.42
CA VAL A 64 -33.29 -19.44 11.08
C VAL A 64 -33.70 -20.90 10.85
N LYS A 65 -34.99 -21.21 10.84
CA LYS A 65 -35.51 -22.57 10.56
C LYS A 65 -35.15 -23.09 9.17
N ASP A 66 -34.87 -22.19 8.22
CA ASP A 66 -34.58 -22.51 6.82
C ASP A 66 -33.07 -22.63 6.57
N LEU A 67 -32.25 -22.47 7.61
CA LEU A 67 -30.80 -22.67 7.57
C LEU A 67 -30.43 -24.15 7.71
N ALA A 68 -29.41 -24.57 6.98
CA ALA A 68 -28.80 -25.90 7.08
C ALA A 68 -27.81 -25.94 8.26
N LEU A 69 -28.32 -25.87 9.48
CA LEU A 69 -27.53 -25.92 10.71
C LEU A 69 -27.17 -27.36 11.08
N LYS A 70 -25.88 -27.64 11.32
CA LYS A 70 -25.43 -28.92 11.87
C LYS A 70 -25.38 -28.82 13.38
N ALA A 71 -25.99 -29.78 14.07
CA ALA A 71 -26.00 -29.82 15.52
C ALA A 71 -24.57 -29.80 16.09
N ASN A 72 -24.32 -28.90 17.04
CA ASN A 72 -23.06 -28.77 17.78
C ASN A 72 -21.81 -28.42 16.96
N VAL A 73 -21.95 -28.03 15.68
CA VAL A 73 -20.83 -27.54 14.86
C VAL A 73 -20.82 -26.01 14.87
N PRO A 74 -19.74 -25.36 15.34
CA PRO A 74 -19.69 -23.90 15.37
C PRO A 74 -19.56 -23.31 13.96
N ILE A 75 -20.37 -22.30 13.67
CA ILE A 75 -20.25 -21.48 12.45
C ILE A 75 -19.05 -20.55 12.63
N MET A 76 -18.12 -20.58 11.69
CA MET A 76 -16.97 -19.66 11.74
C MET A 76 -17.41 -18.25 11.30
N MET A 77 -17.24 -17.28 12.19
CA MET A 77 -17.48 -15.87 11.89
C MET A 77 -16.13 -15.17 11.70
N LEU A 78 -16.02 -14.38 10.62
CA LEU A 78 -14.94 -13.43 10.40
C LEU A 78 -15.48 -12.00 10.50
N GLY A 79 -14.69 -11.12 11.11
CA GLY A 79 -15.00 -9.71 11.29
C GLY A 79 -14.11 -9.09 12.37
N ALA A 80 -14.03 -7.76 12.41
CA ALA A 80 -13.31 -7.03 13.45
C ALA A 80 -14.20 -5.94 14.05
N PRO A 81 -14.11 -5.65 15.36
CA PRO A 81 -14.93 -4.63 16.02
C PRO A 81 -14.58 -3.23 15.52
N GLU A 82 -15.57 -2.34 15.47
CA GLU A 82 -15.34 -0.95 15.02
C GLU A 82 -14.35 -0.21 15.93
N GLU A 83 -14.27 -0.46 17.23
CA GLU A 83 -13.29 0.20 18.10
C GLU A 83 -11.83 -0.19 17.78
N ASN A 84 -11.60 -1.44 17.35
CA ASN A 84 -10.28 -1.87 16.90
C ASN A 84 -9.95 -1.33 15.51
N ILE A 85 -10.96 -1.14 14.65
CA ILE A 85 -10.78 -0.55 13.34
C ILE A 85 -10.60 0.96 13.48
N ALA A 86 -11.39 1.67 14.29
CA ALA A 86 -11.23 3.08 14.59
C ALA A 86 -9.90 3.37 15.30
N ALA A 87 -9.39 2.48 16.15
CA ALA A 87 -8.04 2.62 16.70
C ALA A 87 -6.93 2.34 15.66
N LEU A 88 -7.15 1.40 14.73
CA LEU A 88 -6.21 1.08 13.64
C LEU A 88 -6.27 2.08 12.48
N ASP A 89 -7.43 2.67 12.24
CA ASP A 89 -7.74 3.69 11.24
C ASP A 89 -7.36 5.05 11.82
N ALA A 90 -7.56 5.34 13.11
CA ALA A 90 -6.94 6.48 13.76
C ALA A 90 -5.41 6.34 13.74
N GLN A 91 -4.83 5.16 13.95
CA GLN A 91 -3.39 4.95 13.75
C GLN A 91 -2.94 5.09 12.28
N ALA A 92 -3.83 4.84 11.30
CA ALA A 92 -3.55 5.04 9.88
C ALA A 92 -3.80 6.50 9.41
N GLU A 93 -4.73 7.22 10.05
CA GLU A 93 -5.04 8.65 9.86
C GLU A 93 -4.11 9.57 10.67
N VAL A 94 -3.44 9.04 11.72
CA VAL A 94 -2.38 9.74 12.46
C VAL A 94 -1.08 9.85 11.64
N ALA A 95 -0.99 9.23 10.46
CA ALA A 95 -0.10 9.74 9.43
C ALA A 95 -0.74 11.03 8.87
N PRO A 96 -0.28 12.22 9.27
CA PRO A 96 -1.02 13.43 8.96
C PRO A 96 -1.02 13.63 7.45
N ALA A 97 -2.21 13.76 6.86
CA ALA A 97 -2.41 14.59 5.69
C ALA A 97 -2.19 16.06 6.09
N VAL A 98 -0.97 16.42 6.51
CA VAL A 98 -0.53 17.80 6.61
C VAL A 98 0.31 18.02 5.37
N GLN A 99 -0.34 18.56 4.33
CA GLN A 99 0.38 19.19 3.25
C GLN A 99 1.00 20.47 3.82
N ASP A 100 2.29 20.38 4.13
CA ASP A 100 3.23 21.47 3.84
C ASP A 100 4.53 20.81 3.35
N ASP A 101 4.83 21.07 2.07
CA ASP A 101 5.87 20.46 1.23
C ASP A 101 7.19 21.25 1.24
N PHE A 102 7.25 22.33 2.02
CA PHE A 102 8.38 23.18 2.39
C PHE A 102 9.64 23.05 1.52
N ASP A 103 9.78 23.68 0.37
CA ASP A 103 8.89 24.41 -0.54
C ASP A 103 9.53 24.15 -1.92
N LEU A 104 8.84 24.39 -3.03
CA LEU A 104 9.31 24.16 -4.41
C LEU A 104 10.58 24.94 -4.86
N ASP A 105 11.33 25.55 -3.95
CA ASP A 105 12.65 26.16 -4.16
C ASP A 105 13.57 25.78 -3.00
N PRO A 106 14.89 25.60 -3.16
CA PRO A 106 15.80 25.40 -2.05
C PRO A 106 15.99 26.72 -1.29
N PRO A 107 15.54 26.90 -0.03
CA PRO A 107 15.79 28.14 0.67
C PRO A 107 16.60 27.85 1.93
N ALA A 108 17.90 28.17 1.87
CA ALA A 108 18.66 28.75 2.98
C ALA A 108 18.26 28.35 4.42
N SER A 109 18.06 27.07 4.73
CA SER A 109 18.01 26.60 6.12
C SER A 109 19.44 26.36 6.58
N SER A 110 19.78 26.88 7.75
CA SER A 110 21.11 26.86 8.35
C SER A 110 21.62 25.46 8.75
N LEU A 111 20.79 24.42 8.62
CA LEU A 111 21.18 23.04 8.88
C LEU A 111 21.21 22.25 7.57
N ASP A 112 22.39 21.74 7.23
CA ASP A 112 22.57 20.80 6.13
C ASP A 112 21.86 19.49 6.55
N PRO A 113 21.10 18.81 5.68
CA PRO A 113 20.58 17.47 5.97
C PRO A 113 21.63 16.47 6.50
N ARG A 114 22.92 16.71 6.20
CA ARG A 114 24.06 15.99 6.79
C ARG A 114 24.17 16.17 8.31
N ASP A 115 23.86 17.36 8.84
CA ASP A 115 23.93 17.66 10.26
C ASP A 115 22.92 16.81 11.05
N ILE A 116 21.67 16.70 10.56
CA ILE A 116 20.61 15.89 11.20
C ILE A 116 20.97 14.41 11.17
N ARG A 117 21.52 13.92 10.07
CA ARG A 117 21.91 12.50 9.92
C ARG A 117 23.00 12.10 10.91
N ASP A 118 23.93 13.00 11.16
CA ASP A 118 25.12 12.72 11.96
C ASP A 118 24.89 12.99 13.46
N GLU A 119 23.70 13.49 13.85
CA GLU A 119 23.28 13.62 15.25
C GLU A 119 23.35 12.27 16.01
N PRO A 120 24.05 12.21 17.17
CA PRO A 120 24.22 10.96 17.91
C PRO A 120 22.91 10.24 18.25
N GLY A 121 21.86 11.00 18.58
CA GLY A 121 20.54 10.43 18.89
C GLY A 121 19.86 9.79 17.67
N VAL A 122 20.02 10.37 16.48
CA VAL A 122 19.51 9.80 15.22
C VAL A 122 20.28 8.53 14.88
N ARG A 123 21.62 8.56 14.99
CA ARG A 123 22.49 7.38 14.78
C ARG A 123 22.14 6.23 15.70
N GLU A 124 21.92 6.50 16.99
CA GLU A 124 21.54 5.48 17.97
C GLU A 124 20.14 4.89 17.67
N ARG A 125 19.17 5.74 17.33
CA ARG A 125 17.83 5.27 16.92
C ARG A 125 17.91 4.40 15.68
N LEU A 126 18.67 4.80 14.66
CA LEU A 126 18.90 4.00 13.45
C LEU A 126 19.54 2.65 13.78
N ALA A 127 20.64 2.64 14.54
CA ALA A 127 21.31 1.39 14.95
C ALA A 127 20.35 0.45 15.69
N ARG A 128 19.50 1.00 16.57
CA ARG A 128 18.46 0.25 17.27
C ARG A 128 17.40 -0.32 16.33
N ARG A 129 16.96 0.44 15.31
CA ARG A 129 16.04 -0.06 14.28
C ARG A 129 16.69 -1.21 13.50
N VAL A 130 17.92 -1.02 13.03
CA VAL A 130 18.68 -2.06 12.31
C VAL A 130 18.82 -3.32 13.16
N ALA A 131 19.15 -3.21 14.45
CA ALA A 131 19.30 -4.38 15.31
C ALA A 131 17.98 -5.14 15.56
N ARG A 132 16.85 -4.42 15.72
CA ARG A 132 15.58 -5.01 16.17
C ARG A 132 14.64 -5.43 15.04
N THR A 133 14.70 -4.77 13.90
CA THR A 133 13.74 -5.00 12.81
C THR A 133 14.30 -6.05 11.84
N GLU A 134 13.63 -7.18 11.73
CA GLU A 134 13.94 -8.19 10.71
C GLU A 134 13.30 -7.81 9.37
N VAL A 135 14.03 -8.02 8.27
CA VAL A 135 13.51 -7.77 6.93
C VAL A 135 13.13 -9.11 6.31
N LYS A 136 11.83 -9.32 6.07
CA LYS A 136 11.34 -10.49 5.36
C LYS A 136 11.68 -10.36 3.87
N VAL A 137 12.64 -11.16 3.43
CA VAL A 137 13.02 -11.26 2.01
C VAL A 137 11.98 -12.09 1.27
N LEU A 138 11.23 -11.46 0.37
CA LEU A 138 10.22 -12.09 -0.48
C LEU A 138 10.84 -12.72 -1.72
N GLN A 139 11.84 -12.04 -2.29
CA GLN A 139 12.70 -12.53 -3.36
C GLN A 139 14.13 -12.11 -3.06
N ALA A 140 15.09 -12.99 -3.35
CA ALA A 140 16.50 -12.67 -3.15
C ALA A 140 16.93 -11.52 -4.07
N PRO A 141 17.82 -10.62 -3.60
CA PRO A 141 18.45 -9.62 -4.45
C PRO A 141 19.07 -10.25 -5.69
N ARG A 142 18.90 -9.62 -6.85
CA ARG A 142 19.38 -10.13 -8.14
C ARG A 142 20.76 -9.54 -8.45
N PRO A 143 21.73 -10.35 -8.90
CA PRO A 143 23.07 -9.85 -9.23
C PRO A 143 23.06 -8.69 -10.22
N GLY A 144 23.78 -7.62 -9.88
CA GLY A 144 23.95 -6.43 -10.73
C GLY A 144 22.71 -5.52 -10.85
N LYS A 145 21.62 -5.80 -10.13
CA LYS A 145 20.44 -4.92 -10.11
C LYS A 145 20.62 -3.80 -9.09
N LYS A 146 20.14 -2.62 -9.45
CA LYS A 146 20.04 -1.44 -8.57
C LYS A 146 18.85 -1.61 -7.63
N LEU A 147 18.65 -0.72 -6.66
CA LEU A 147 17.49 -0.74 -5.77
C LEU A 147 16.54 0.43 -6.06
N LEU A 148 15.26 0.13 -6.23
CA LEU A 148 14.17 1.09 -6.27
C LEU A 148 13.30 0.92 -5.01
N VAL A 149 13.25 1.95 -4.18
CA VAL A 149 12.38 2.01 -3.01
C VAL A 149 11.17 2.90 -3.32
N LEU A 150 9.96 2.41 -3.10
CA LEU A 150 8.72 3.14 -3.41
C LEU A 150 7.88 3.33 -2.16
N ASP A 151 7.42 4.55 -1.94
CA ASP A 151 6.26 4.80 -1.09
C ASP A 151 4.97 4.27 -1.75
N ILE A 152 3.87 4.24 -1.00
CA ILE A 152 2.57 3.74 -1.46
C ILE A 152 1.55 4.88 -1.62
N ASP A 153 1.30 5.63 -0.56
CA ASP A 153 0.16 6.55 -0.45
C ASP A 153 0.45 7.81 -1.27
N TYR A 154 -0.43 8.15 -2.22
CA TYR A 154 -0.21 9.19 -3.24
C TYR A 154 0.99 8.98 -4.17
N THR A 155 1.81 7.96 -3.95
CA THR A 155 2.88 7.54 -4.87
C THR A 155 2.36 6.54 -5.91
N LEU A 156 1.80 5.41 -5.47
CA LEU A 156 1.32 4.31 -6.33
C LEU A 156 -0.20 4.25 -6.46
N PHE A 157 -0.93 4.87 -5.54
CA PHE A 157 -2.40 4.92 -5.58
C PHE A 157 -2.95 6.13 -4.81
N ASP A 158 -4.21 6.46 -5.05
CA ASP A 158 -4.92 7.54 -4.36
C ASP A 158 -5.58 7.03 -3.07
N LEU A 159 -5.01 7.39 -1.91
CA LEU A 159 -5.55 7.04 -0.59
C LEU A 159 -6.84 7.80 -0.25
N GLY A 160 -7.00 9.02 -0.76
CA GLY A 160 -8.02 9.96 -0.29
C GLY A 160 -9.38 9.83 -0.99
N SER A 161 -9.45 9.09 -2.11
CA SER A 161 -10.72 8.86 -2.81
C SER A 161 -11.35 7.53 -2.43
N SER A 162 -12.69 7.49 -2.46
CA SER A 162 -13.44 6.24 -2.39
C SER A 162 -13.64 5.67 -3.79
N ALA A 163 -13.60 4.34 -3.91
CA ALA A 163 -13.87 3.63 -5.15
C ALA A 163 -14.48 2.24 -4.86
N GLU A 164 -15.20 1.69 -5.83
CA GLU A 164 -15.76 0.34 -5.72
C GLU A 164 -14.70 -0.75 -5.91
N ARG A 165 -13.66 -0.45 -6.68
CA ARG A 165 -12.56 -1.38 -6.97
C ARG A 165 -11.21 -0.72 -6.76
N ALA A 166 -10.25 -1.47 -6.23
CA ALA A 166 -8.90 -0.96 -5.94
C ALA A 166 -8.16 -0.46 -7.19
N ASP A 167 -8.40 -1.07 -8.35
CA ASP A 167 -7.77 -0.66 -9.60
C ASP A 167 -8.21 0.74 -10.05
N GLN A 168 -9.35 1.25 -9.59
CA GLN A 168 -9.80 2.63 -9.83
C GLN A 168 -8.97 3.67 -9.04
N LEU A 169 -8.38 3.25 -7.92
CA LEU A 169 -7.48 4.07 -7.10
C LEU A 169 -6.02 3.93 -7.50
N ALA A 170 -5.64 2.84 -8.20
CA ALA A 170 -4.29 2.65 -8.70
C ALA A 170 -3.86 3.81 -9.61
N ARG A 171 -2.63 4.29 -9.42
CA ARG A 171 -2.06 5.31 -10.28
C ARG A 171 -1.90 4.76 -11.71
N PRO A 172 -2.24 5.54 -12.75
CA PRO A 172 -2.04 5.12 -14.14
C PRO A 172 -0.62 4.61 -14.40
N PHE A 173 -0.52 3.59 -15.24
CA PHE A 173 0.75 2.93 -15.62
C PHE A 173 1.46 2.16 -14.49
N LEU A 174 0.86 1.96 -13.32
CA LEU A 174 1.46 1.24 -12.18
C LEU A 174 2.20 -0.05 -12.57
N HIS A 175 1.50 -1.02 -13.18
CA HIS A 175 2.11 -2.30 -13.53
C HIS A 175 3.14 -2.19 -14.66
N HIS A 176 2.92 -1.30 -15.62
CA HIS A 176 3.86 -1.03 -16.70
C HIS A 176 5.18 -0.46 -16.13
N PHE A 177 5.08 0.56 -15.27
CA PHE A 177 6.20 1.17 -14.57
C PHE A 177 7.00 0.13 -13.77
N LEU A 178 6.33 -0.68 -12.94
CA LEU A 178 7.00 -1.70 -12.13
C LEU A 178 7.66 -2.79 -13.00
N THR A 179 7.05 -3.16 -14.12
CA THR A 179 7.66 -4.11 -15.08
C THR A 179 8.92 -3.53 -15.70
N LEU A 180 8.87 -2.26 -16.15
CA LEU A 180 10.04 -1.56 -16.71
C LEU A 180 11.16 -1.41 -15.67
N ALA A 181 10.81 -0.99 -14.45
CA ALA A 181 11.76 -0.86 -13.36
C ALA A 181 12.40 -2.21 -13.01
N TYR A 182 11.61 -3.28 -12.94
CA TYR A 182 12.11 -4.61 -12.56
C TYR A 182 13.20 -5.15 -13.49
N ALA A 183 13.25 -4.71 -14.75
CA ALA A 183 14.32 -5.09 -15.66
C ALA A 183 15.72 -4.67 -15.16
N HIS A 184 15.80 -3.60 -14.35
CA HIS A 184 17.07 -3.01 -13.90
C HIS A 184 17.20 -2.87 -12.38
N TYR A 185 16.07 -2.85 -11.67
CA TYR A 185 15.98 -2.58 -10.25
C TYR A 185 15.30 -3.73 -9.51
N ASP A 186 15.87 -4.13 -8.39
CA ASP A 186 15.13 -4.79 -7.32
C ASP A 186 14.16 -3.79 -6.69
N ILE A 187 12.94 -4.24 -6.41
CA ILE A 187 11.84 -3.36 -6.00
C ILE A 187 11.53 -3.59 -4.53
N ALA A 188 11.59 -2.53 -3.75
CA ALA A 188 11.17 -2.51 -2.36
C ALA A 188 10.03 -1.52 -2.14
N ILE A 189 9.11 -1.89 -1.25
CA ILE A 189 8.03 -1.00 -0.80
C ILE A 189 8.37 -0.50 0.61
N TRP A 190 8.22 0.80 0.87
CA TRP A 190 8.40 1.35 2.21
C TRP A 190 7.29 2.35 2.53
N SER A 191 6.38 2.01 3.45
CA SER A 191 5.28 2.87 3.88
C SER A 191 5.36 3.21 5.36
N ALA A 192 4.83 4.38 5.74
CA ALA A 192 4.67 4.80 7.13
C ALA A 192 3.49 4.12 7.85
N THR A 193 2.80 3.18 7.20
CA THR A 193 1.72 2.40 7.82
C THR A 193 2.25 1.10 8.43
N SER A 194 1.38 0.23 8.97
CA SER A 194 1.77 -1.10 9.46
C SER A 194 1.90 -2.12 8.33
N MET A 195 2.75 -3.15 8.51
CA MET A 195 2.94 -4.21 7.51
C MET A 195 1.63 -4.84 7.03
N LYS A 196 0.64 -4.99 7.93
CA LYS A 196 -0.70 -5.50 7.57
C LYS A 196 -1.36 -4.66 6.47
N TRP A 197 -1.30 -3.33 6.58
CA TRP A 197 -1.89 -2.43 5.59
C TRP A 197 -1.11 -2.42 4.29
N ILE A 198 0.22 -2.54 4.36
CA ILE A 198 1.07 -2.69 3.18
C ILE A 198 0.68 -3.96 2.41
N GLU A 199 0.59 -5.10 3.09
CA GLU A 199 0.21 -6.38 2.46
C GLU A 199 -1.18 -6.32 1.82
N VAL A 200 -2.15 -5.67 2.47
CA VAL A 200 -3.48 -5.45 1.91
C VAL A 200 -3.39 -4.58 0.64
N LYS A 201 -2.77 -3.39 0.72
CA LYS A 201 -2.65 -2.47 -0.43
C LYS A 201 -1.93 -3.14 -1.60
N MET A 202 -0.82 -3.82 -1.35
CA MET A 202 -0.05 -4.51 -2.40
C MET A 202 -0.81 -5.69 -3.01
N ARG A 203 -1.72 -6.34 -2.28
CA ARG A 203 -2.59 -7.39 -2.82
C ARG A 203 -3.72 -6.82 -3.66
N GLU A 204 -4.44 -5.84 -3.12
CA GLU A 204 -5.61 -5.23 -3.78
C GLU A 204 -5.20 -4.47 -5.05
N LEU A 205 -4.03 -3.84 -5.06
CA LEU A 205 -3.46 -3.22 -6.27
C LEU A 205 -2.84 -4.24 -7.23
N GLY A 206 -2.86 -5.54 -6.94
CA GLY A 206 -2.27 -6.59 -7.78
C GLY A 206 -0.72 -6.60 -7.82
N VAL A 207 -0.06 -5.75 -7.04
CA VAL A 207 1.40 -5.58 -7.05
C VAL A 207 2.13 -6.82 -6.49
N SER A 208 1.64 -7.38 -5.39
CA SER A 208 2.29 -8.53 -4.72
C SER A 208 2.13 -9.86 -5.47
N THR A 209 1.23 -9.93 -6.45
CA THR A 209 0.90 -11.17 -7.18
C THR A 209 1.18 -11.09 -8.68
N HIS A 210 1.74 -9.97 -9.16
CA HIS A 210 1.99 -9.77 -10.58
C HIS A 210 3.03 -10.77 -11.13
N GLU A 211 2.86 -11.17 -12.39
CA GLU A 211 3.71 -12.20 -13.02
C GLU A 211 5.02 -11.60 -13.58
N GLN A 212 4.97 -10.36 -14.08
CA GLN A 212 6.08 -9.75 -14.82
C GLN A 212 7.16 -9.09 -13.95
N TYR A 213 6.92 -8.98 -12.64
CA TYR A 213 7.90 -8.45 -11.69
C TYR A 213 7.69 -9.06 -10.31
N LYS A 214 8.68 -8.87 -9.43
CA LYS A 214 8.60 -9.32 -8.04
C LYS A 214 9.14 -8.25 -7.09
N LEU A 215 8.58 -8.20 -5.89
CA LEU A 215 9.11 -7.41 -4.79
C LEU A 215 10.22 -8.18 -4.07
N THR A 216 11.30 -7.50 -3.73
CA THR A 216 12.41 -8.08 -2.96
C THR A 216 12.07 -8.09 -1.48
N PHE A 217 11.56 -6.98 -0.94
CA PHE A 217 11.12 -6.86 0.45
C PHE A 217 10.14 -5.68 0.62
N MET A 218 9.47 -5.63 1.77
CA MET A 218 8.60 -4.53 2.17
C MET A 218 8.99 -4.06 3.56
N LEU A 219 8.92 -2.75 3.81
CA LEU A 219 9.24 -2.10 5.08
C LEU A 219 8.06 -1.24 5.53
N ASP A 220 7.82 -1.24 6.84
CA ASP A 220 6.75 -0.48 7.47
C ASP A 220 7.34 0.60 8.41
N HIS A 221 6.49 1.29 9.16
CA HIS A 221 6.91 2.31 10.12
C HIS A 221 7.92 1.81 11.17
N MET A 222 8.04 0.50 11.43
CA MET A 222 9.00 -0.02 12.41
C MET A 222 10.45 0.15 11.95
N ALA A 223 10.69 0.34 10.65
CA ALA A 223 12.01 0.67 10.10
C ALA A 223 12.29 2.19 10.08
N MET A 224 11.30 3.04 10.38
CA MET A 224 11.44 4.50 10.36
C MET A 224 12.14 5.05 11.61
N VAL A 225 12.76 6.22 11.46
CA VAL A 225 13.47 6.93 12.52
C VAL A 225 12.89 8.32 12.71
N THR A 226 12.61 8.64 13.96
CA THR A 226 12.18 9.98 14.38
C THR A 226 13.35 10.95 14.39
N VAL A 227 13.16 12.10 13.74
CA VAL A 227 14.12 13.21 13.69
C VAL A 227 13.45 14.49 14.21
N HIS A 228 14.27 15.44 14.62
CA HIS A 228 13.83 16.79 14.98
C HIS A 228 14.39 17.76 13.95
N HIS A 229 13.53 18.61 13.38
CA HIS A 229 13.92 19.66 12.45
C HIS A 229 13.45 21.00 12.99
N GLU A 230 14.33 21.99 13.02
CA GLU A 230 14.05 23.30 13.63
C GLU A 230 12.76 23.96 13.12
N LYS A 231 12.53 23.93 11.80
CA LYS A 231 11.34 24.54 11.16
C LYS A 231 10.09 23.63 11.17
N HIS A 232 10.28 22.31 11.20
CA HIS A 232 9.20 21.34 10.90
C HIS A 232 8.83 20.47 12.09
N GLY A 233 9.49 20.67 13.23
CA GLY A 233 9.28 19.92 14.43
C GLY A 233 9.75 18.47 14.30
N VAL A 234 9.07 17.60 15.05
CA VAL A 234 9.41 16.17 15.15
C VAL A 234 8.60 15.39 14.13
N PHE A 235 9.28 14.57 13.33
CA PHE A 235 8.63 13.66 12.37
C PHE A 235 9.45 12.39 12.15
N ASP A 236 8.81 11.36 11.59
CA ASP A 236 9.46 10.12 11.20
C ASP A 236 9.90 10.15 9.74
N CYS A 237 11.07 9.57 9.45
CA CYS A 237 11.63 9.43 8.11
C CYS A 237 12.10 7.99 7.82
N LYS A 238 12.43 7.72 6.57
CA LYS A 238 12.80 6.41 6.00
C LYS A 238 14.31 6.39 5.68
N PRO A 239 15.18 6.08 6.66
CA PRO A 239 16.63 6.10 6.47
C PRO A 239 17.09 4.95 5.56
N LEU A 240 17.50 5.22 4.32
CA LEU A 240 18.00 4.17 3.41
C LEU A 240 19.23 3.43 3.96
N GLU A 241 19.98 4.02 4.88
CA GLU A 241 21.04 3.31 5.59
C GLU A 241 20.55 2.09 6.37
N PHE A 242 19.29 2.07 6.82
CA PHE A 242 18.67 0.85 7.35
C PHE A 242 18.77 -0.30 6.35
N VAL A 243 18.45 -0.04 5.08
CA VAL A 243 18.50 -1.03 4.01
C VAL A 243 19.95 -1.41 3.70
N TRP A 244 20.85 -0.44 3.58
CA TRP A 244 22.26 -0.69 3.26
C TRP A 244 22.95 -1.55 4.32
N GLN A 245 22.60 -1.37 5.61
CA GLN A 245 23.11 -2.22 6.69
C GLN A 245 22.46 -3.62 6.73
N LYS A 246 21.21 -3.77 6.25
CA LYS A 246 20.52 -5.06 6.15
C LYS A 246 20.96 -5.89 4.95
N PHE A 247 21.45 -5.25 3.90
CA PHE A 247 21.91 -5.88 2.67
C PHE A 247 23.32 -5.40 2.29
N PRO A 248 24.32 -5.65 3.16
CA PRO A 248 25.67 -5.12 2.97
C PRO A 248 26.30 -5.64 1.68
N GLY A 249 26.92 -4.74 0.92
CA GLY A 249 27.56 -5.06 -0.36
C GLY A 249 26.61 -5.30 -1.53
N VAL A 250 25.30 -5.29 -1.29
CA VAL A 250 24.28 -5.47 -2.34
C VAL A 250 23.67 -4.11 -2.71
N TYR A 251 23.20 -3.37 -1.72
CA TYR A 251 22.62 -2.04 -1.91
C TYR A 251 23.45 -0.99 -1.18
N THR A 252 23.70 0.12 -1.86
CA THR A 252 24.54 1.23 -1.40
C THR A 252 23.92 2.56 -1.84
N PRO A 253 24.41 3.71 -1.34
CA PRO A 253 23.98 5.02 -1.84
C PRO A 253 24.14 5.16 -3.36
N GLU A 254 25.15 4.54 -3.96
CA GLU A 254 25.48 4.66 -5.38
C GLU A 254 24.52 3.91 -6.29
N ASN A 255 23.75 2.96 -5.78
CA ASN A 255 22.85 2.13 -6.60
C ASN A 255 21.39 2.15 -6.13
N THR A 256 21.03 3.03 -5.21
CA THR A 256 19.68 3.12 -4.64
C THR A 256 19.00 4.42 -5.05
N ILE A 257 17.73 4.34 -5.47
CA ILE A 257 16.84 5.49 -5.63
C ILE A 257 15.53 5.22 -4.89
N MET A 258 15.00 6.25 -4.22
CA MET A 258 13.75 6.23 -3.50
C MET A 258 12.77 7.24 -4.09
N MET A 259 11.54 6.83 -4.35
CA MET A 259 10.47 7.73 -4.81
C MET A 259 9.39 7.83 -3.73
N ASP A 260 9.10 9.06 -3.35
CA ASP A 260 8.15 9.39 -2.29
C ASP A 260 7.56 10.77 -2.59
N ASP A 261 6.29 10.99 -2.32
CA ASP A 261 5.67 12.31 -2.56
C ASP A 261 6.07 13.33 -1.50
N LEU A 262 6.66 12.88 -0.39
CA LEU A 262 7.07 13.71 0.74
C LEU A 262 8.59 13.75 0.88
N ARG A 263 9.20 14.89 0.54
CA ARG A 263 10.66 15.10 0.66
C ARG A 263 11.23 14.76 2.03
N ARG A 264 10.49 15.08 3.10
CA ARG A 264 10.88 14.80 4.49
C ARG A 264 11.14 13.30 4.76
N ASN A 265 10.50 12.40 4.02
CA ASN A 265 10.65 10.96 4.23
C ASN A 265 12.07 10.49 3.94
N TYR A 266 12.84 11.20 3.11
CA TYR A 266 14.22 10.86 2.81
C TYR A 266 15.21 11.96 3.23
N ILE A 267 14.86 12.75 4.26
CA ILE A 267 15.71 13.83 4.78
C ILE A 267 17.12 13.37 5.17
N LEU A 268 17.27 12.10 5.60
CA LEU A 268 18.57 11.51 5.97
C LEU A 268 19.38 10.99 4.76
N ASN A 269 18.80 10.99 3.56
CA ASN A 269 19.42 10.52 2.33
C ASN A 269 18.90 11.33 1.12
N PRO A 270 19.13 12.67 1.10
CA PRO A 270 18.54 13.56 0.11
C PRO A 270 19.00 13.27 -1.32
N GLN A 271 20.25 12.83 -1.50
CA GLN A 271 20.81 12.48 -2.80
C GLN A 271 20.13 11.26 -3.45
N ASN A 272 19.50 10.39 -2.66
CA ASN A 272 18.85 9.17 -3.15
C ASN A 272 17.33 9.35 -3.37
N GLY A 273 16.77 10.49 -2.96
CA GLY A 273 15.33 10.73 -2.99
C GLY A 273 14.89 11.51 -4.23
N LEU A 274 13.80 11.08 -4.84
CA LEU A 274 13.09 11.79 -5.90
C LEU A 274 11.67 12.12 -5.40
N VAL A 275 11.31 13.41 -5.42
CA VAL A 275 9.93 13.83 -5.14
C VAL A 275 9.08 13.43 -6.34
N ILE A 276 8.18 12.48 -6.15
CA ILE A 276 7.16 12.17 -7.15
C ILE A 276 5.95 13.10 -6.95
N ARG A 277 5.31 13.58 -8.03
CA ARG A 277 4.08 14.37 -7.84
C ARG A 277 2.99 13.50 -7.19
N PRO A 278 2.27 13.99 -6.17
CA PRO A 278 1.26 13.19 -5.48
C PRO A 278 0.06 12.90 -6.39
N PHE A 279 -0.38 11.64 -6.44
CA PHE A 279 -1.55 11.20 -7.18
C PHE A 279 -2.81 11.26 -6.31
N ARG A 280 -3.61 12.30 -6.50
CA ARG A 280 -4.84 12.55 -5.73
C ARG A 280 -6.05 12.65 -6.66
N LYS A 281 -7.25 12.46 -6.11
CA LYS A 281 -8.52 12.66 -6.83
C LYS A 281 -8.56 11.85 -8.12
N SER A 282 -8.27 10.56 -8.03
CA SER A 282 -8.17 9.59 -9.14
C SER A 282 -9.32 9.71 -10.14
N HIS A 283 -10.56 9.91 -9.68
CA HIS A 283 -11.74 10.13 -10.52
C HIS A 283 -11.63 11.33 -11.49
N ARG A 284 -10.73 12.28 -11.27
CA ARG A 284 -10.45 13.42 -12.17
C ARG A 284 -9.09 13.33 -12.87
N SER A 285 -8.07 12.84 -12.16
CA SER A 285 -6.69 12.94 -12.59
C SER A 285 -6.19 11.72 -13.38
N ARG A 286 -6.85 10.56 -13.24
CA ARG A 286 -6.42 9.28 -13.81
C ARG A 286 -6.20 9.35 -15.33
N ASP A 287 -7.09 10.01 -16.06
CA ASP A 287 -6.98 10.06 -17.52
C ASP A 287 -5.82 10.93 -18.01
N THR A 288 -5.33 11.83 -17.16
CA THR A 288 -4.27 12.79 -17.49
C THR A 288 -2.93 12.50 -16.82
N ASP A 289 -2.88 11.77 -15.71
CA ASP A 289 -1.62 11.44 -15.01
C ASP A 289 -0.76 10.52 -15.87
N ARG A 290 0.50 10.93 -16.07
CA ARG A 290 1.52 10.21 -16.84
C ARG A 290 2.82 10.07 -16.03
N GLU A 291 2.79 10.34 -14.73
CA GLU A 291 4.00 10.46 -13.93
C GLU A 291 4.79 9.15 -13.91
N LEU A 292 4.11 8.02 -13.68
CA LEU A 292 4.77 6.70 -13.66
C LEU A 292 5.26 6.26 -15.06
N LEU A 293 4.62 6.73 -16.14
CA LEU A 293 5.14 6.51 -17.49
C LEU A 293 6.49 7.23 -17.67
N PHE A 294 6.56 8.47 -17.23
CA PHE A 294 7.76 9.32 -17.37
C PHE A 294 8.89 8.86 -16.44
N LEU A 295 8.56 8.50 -15.20
CA LEU A 295 9.52 7.94 -14.25
C LEU A 295 10.05 6.57 -14.70
N GLY A 296 9.22 5.76 -15.37
CA GLY A 296 9.69 4.53 -16.02
C GLY A 296 10.80 4.80 -17.04
N ALA A 297 10.58 5.80 -17.91
CA ALA A 297 11.59 6.23 -18.88
C ALA A 297 12.86 6.78 -18.21
N TYR A 298 12.71 7.54 -17.13
CA TYR A 298 13.84 8.06 -16.33
C TYR A 298 14.66 6.92 -15.71
N LEU A 299 14.01 5.95 -15.06
CA LEU A 299 14.69 4.79 -14.46
C LEU A 299 15.44 3.98 -15.51
N GLN A 300 14.85 3.73 -16.67
CA GLN A 300 15.55 3.02 -17.76
C GLN A 300 16.79 3.77 -18.23
N LYS A 301 16.71 5.10 -18.35
CA LYS A 301 17.85 5.94 -18.74
C LYS A 301 19.01 5.84 -17.76
N ILE A 302 18.72 6.00 -16.46
CA ILE A 302 19.78 6.05 -15.44
C ILE A 302 20.27 4.65 -15.02
N ALA A 303 19.54 3.58 -15.38
CA ALA A 303 19.94 2.21 -15.09
C ALA A 303 21.31 1.83 -15.69
N ALA A 304 21.69 2.44 -16.82
CA ALA A 304 22.96 2.19 -17.49
C ALA A 304 24.17 2.84 -16.79
N LEU A 305 23.94 3.77 -15.86
CA LEU A 305 25.02 4.44 -15.13
C LEU A 305 25.64 3.51 -14.10
N GLU A 306 26.96 3.57 -13.92
CA GLU A 306 27.63 2.80 -12.86
C GLU A 306 27.15 3.25 -11.47
N SER A 307 27.07 4.56 -11.24
CA SER A 307 26.61 5.18 -10.00
C SER A 307 25.49 6.20 -10.25
N LEU A 308 24.55 6.28 -9.31
CA LEU A 308 23.46 7.24 -9.26
C LEU A 308 23.82 8.51 -8.45
N SER A 309 24.93 8.52 -7.71
CA SER A 309 25.28 9.60 -6.76
C SER A 309 25.54 10.95 -7.41
N GLY A 310 25.77 11.00 -8.73
CA GLY A 310 26.00 12.24 -9.47
C GLY A 310 24.74 12.87 -10.09
N LEU A 311 23.57 12.28 -9.88
CA LEU A 311 22.32 12.74 -10.49
C LEU A 311 21.65 13.82 -9.66
N ASP A 312 21.13 14.85 -10.33
CA ASP A 312 20.14 15.74 -9.73
C ASP A 312 18.74 15.19 -10.01
N HIS A 313 18.16 14.51 -9.01
CA HIS A 313 16.80 13.98 -9.10
C HIS A 313 15.73 15.07 -9.11
N GLY A 314 16.05 16.32 -8.76
CA GLY A 314 15.14 17.46 -8.90
C GLY A 314 14.91 17.86 -10.37
N ALA A 315 15.93 17.64 -11.22
CA ALA A 315 15.89 17.96 -12.65
C ALA A 315 15.62 16.72 -13.54
N TRP A 316 15.03 15.65 -12.99
CA TRP A 316 14.86 14.37 -13.67
C TRP A 316 14.09 14.47 -15.00
N GLU A 317 13.06 15.32 -15.07
CA GLU A 317 12.25 15.53 -16.28
C GLU A 317 13.11 16.10 -17.43
N ALA A 318 13.95 17.09 -17.12
CA ALA A 318 14.87 17.68 -18.08
C ALA A 318 15.95 16.67 -18.50
N TYR A 319 16.48 15.92 -17.54
CA TYR A 319 17.49 14.89 -17.79
C TYR A 319 16.98 13.78 -18.73
N ALA A 320 15.73 13.32 -18.55
CA ALA A 320 15.11 12.29 -19.38
C ALA A 320 14.16 12.82 -20.47
N ALA A 321 14.28 14.09 -20.86
CA ALA A 321 13.32 14.73 -21.77
C ALA A 321 13.20 14.02 -23.14
N GLN A 322 14.24 13.34 -23.62
CA GLN A 322 14.17 12.60 -24.89
C GLN A 322 13.43 11.28 -24.72
N GLU A 323 13.72 10.55 -23.66
CA GLU A 323 13.14 9.26 -23.30
C GLU A 323 11.66 9.41 -22.94
N ILE A 324 11.31 10.46 -22.20
CA ILE A 324 9.93 10.82 -21.89
C ILE A 324 9.14 11.10 -23.17
N ARG A 325 9.72 11.88 -24.10
CA ARG A 325 9.08 12.15 -25.40
C ARG A 325 8.89 10.88 -26.22
N ALA A 326 9.83 9.94 -26.16
CA ALA A 326 9.70 8.65 -26.83
C ALA A 326 8.58 7.81 -26.20
N ALA A 327 8.58 7.62 -24.88
CA ALA A 327 7.54 6.88 -24.17
C ALA A 327 6.13 7.44 -24.41
N LEU A 328 6.00 8.77 -24.50
CA LEU A 328 4.73 9.41 -24.81
C LEU A 328 4.26 9.17 -26.26
N ARG A 329 5.19 9.12 -27.23
CA ARG A 329 4.85 8.74 -28.62
C ARG A 329 4.40 7.30 -28.69
N ASP A 330 5.18 6.38 -28.12
CA ASP A 330 4.88 4.95 -28.12
C ASP A 330 3.52 4.67 -27.47
N PHE A 331 3.21 5.35 -26.36
CA PHE A 331 1.89 5.27 -25.73
C PHE A 331 0.76 5.76 -26.64
N ARG A 332 0.95 6.89 -27.34
CA ARG A 332 -0.06 7.44 -28.26
C ARG A 332 -0.30 6.52 -29.45
N ASP A 333 0.78 5.97 -30.02
CA ASP A 333 0.71 5.08 -31.17
C ASP A 333 0.02 3.76 -30.79
N ALA A 334 0.38 3.17 -29.64
CA ALA A 334 -0.29 1.99 -29.12
C ALA A 334 -1.79 2.23 -28.86
N ARG A 335 -2.14 3.41 -28.32
CA ARG A 335 -3.55 3.79 -28.10
C ARG A 335 -4.31 3.97 -29.41
N ALA A 336 -3.71 4.61 -30.40
CA ALA A 336 -4.31 4.79 -31.72
C ALA A 336 -4.55 3.44 -32.43
N ALA A 337 -3.57 2.54 -32.37
CA ALA A 337 -3.69 1.19 -32.91
C ALA A 337 -4.83 0.40 -32.25
N ALA A 338 -4.97 0.48 -30.91
CA ALA A 338 -6.04 -0.19 -30.18
C ALA A 338 -7.44 0.36 -30.52
N LEU A 339 -7.57 1.66 -30.77
CA LEU A 339 -8.82 2.26 -31.21
C LEU A 339 -9.18 1.87 -32.66
N SER A 340 -8.17 1.73 -33.53
CA SER A 340 -8.37 1.31 -34.91
C SER A 340 -8.70 -0.18 -35.06
N SER A 341 -8.38 -1.02 -34.07
CA SER A 341 -8.63 -2.46 -34.09
C SER A 341 -9.90 -2.87 -33.32
N ALA A 342 -10.60 -1.92 -32.70
CA ALA A 342 -11.86 -2.20 -32.02
C ALA A 342 -12.96 -2.54 -33.06
N PRO A 343 -13.70 -3.66 -32.90
CA PRO A 343 -14.78 -4.00 -33.81
C PRO A 343 -15.86 -2.90 -33.78
N PRO A 344 -16.56 -2.64 -34.91
CA PRO A 344 -17.68 -1.70 -34.91
C PRO A 344 -18.70 -2.16 -33.85
N GLY A 345 -19.10 -1.22 -33.00
CA GLY A 345 -20.10 -1.48 -31.96
C GLY A 345 -21.42 -1.98 -32.56
N PRO A 346 -22.26 -2.69 -31.79
CA PRO A 346 -23.54 -3.16 -32.30
C PRO A 346 -24.35 -1.97 -32.82
N GLU A 347 -24.74 -2.01 -34.09
CA GLU A 347 -25.67 -1.05 -34.69
C GLU A 347 -26.96 -1.04 -33.85
N ALA A 348 -27.41 0.16 -33.49
CA ALA A 348 -28.53 0.41 -32.60
C ALA A 348 -29.89 0.09 -33.23
#